data_AF-A0A2T0ULT9-F1
#
_entry.id   AF-A0A2T0ULT9-F1
#
_cell.length_a   1.000
_cell.length_b   1.000
_cell.length_c   1.000
_cell.angle_alpha   90.00
_cell.angle_beta   90.00
_cell.angle_gamma   90.00
#
_symmetry.space_group_name_H-M   'P 1'
#
loop_
_entity.id
_entity.type
_entity.pdbx_description
1 polymer ?
#
loop_
_entity_poly.entity_id
_entity_poly.type
_entity_poly.pdbx_seq_one_letter_code
_entity_poly.pdbx_strand_id
1 'polypeptide(L)'
;MLPALVRIAGITVAALVAYFVMIAIGGDSGANIGAGLAVFAVLAFGAFGWAMRDGLREQLGLGDLLLRWLIVAAVVPVLLTLVISLTTGSDSIGTAIVSTWFFFAALTGLPAVIGASVGNAMRG
;
A
#
# COMPACT_ATOMS: atom_id res chain seq x y z
N MET A 1 -11.27 10.70 -10.31
CA MET A 1 -9.82 10.81 -10.03
C MET A 1 -9.51 11.24 -8.59
N LEU A 2 -10.16 12.28 -8.04
CA LEU A 2 -10.02 12.67 -6.63
C LEU A 2 -10.05 11.50 -5.62
N PRO A 3 -10.96 10.51 -5.75
CA PRO A 3 -11.03 9.42 -4.80
C PRO A 3 -9.77 8.53 -4.82
N ALA A 4 -9.17 8.30 -5.99
CA ALA A 4 -7.96 7.48 -6.12
C ALA A 4 -6.75 8.17 -5.45
N LEU A 5 -6.64 9.49 -5.61
CA LEU A 5 -5.57 10.27 -4.98
C LEU A 5 -5.63 10.21 -3.45
N VAL A 6 -6.83 10.28 -2.85
CA VAL A 6 -7.00 10.17 -1.40
C VAL A 6 -6.54 8.81 -0.88
N ARG A 7 -6.80 7.74 -1.63
CA ARG A 7 -6.38 6.37 -1.26
C ARG A 7 -4.87 6.19 -1.36
N ILE A 8 -4.28 6.67 -2.47
CA ILE A 8 -2.83 6.68 -2.66
C ILE A 8 -2.18 7.46 -1.51
N ALA A 9 -2.60 8.71 -1.29
CA ALA A 9 -2.06 9.54 -0.22
C ALA A 9 -2.24 8.90 1.16
N GLY A 10 -3.44 8.40 1.48
CA GLY A 10 -3.73 7.80 2.78
C GLY A 10 -2.91 6.55 3.07
N ILE A 11 -2.82 5.62 2.11
CA ILE A 11 -2.04 4.37 2.28
C ILE A 11 -0.54 4.69 2.32
N THR A 12 -0.05 5.53 1.41
CA THR A 12 1.37 5.92 1.38
C THR A 12 1.78 6.62 2.67
N VAL A 13 1.00 7.60 3.14
CA VAL A 13 1.29 8.31 4.40
C VAL A 13 1.24 7.35 5.59
N ALA A 14 0.21 6.51 5.69
CA ALA A 14 0.11 5.55 6.79
C ALA A 14 1.29 4.56 6.81
N ALA A 15 1.71 4.08 5.66
CA ALA A 15 2.82 3.14 5.54
C ALA A 15 4.17 3.81 5.87
N LEU A 16 4.39 5.04 5.42
CA LEU A 16 5.57 5.83 5.78
C LEU A 16 5.62 6.14 7.28
N VAL A 17 4.50 6.55 7.88
CA VAL A 17 4.41 6.78 9.33
C VAL A 17 4.75 5.50 10.09
N ALA A 18 4.15 4.36 9.71
CA ALA A 18 4.44 3.07 10.32
C ALA A 18 5.94 2.71 10.21
N TYR A 19 6.54 2.91 9.04
CA TYR A 19 7.97 2.69 8.82
C TYR A 19 8.85 3.54 9.75
N PHE A 20 8.66 4.87 9.73
CA PHE A 20 9.50 5.79 10.51
C PHE A 20 9.29 5.66 12.02
N VAL A 21 8.06 5.39 12.47
CA VAL A 21 7.77 5.12 13.89
C VAL A 21 8.52 3.87 14.35
N MET A 22 8.50 2.78 13.58
CA MET A 22 9.22 1.56 13.94
C MET A 22 10.74 1.73 13.91
N ILE A 23 11.26 2.55 13.00
CA ILE A 23 12.68 2.91 13.01
C ILE A 23 13.03 3.70 14.27
N ALA A 24 12.23 4.69 14.63
CA ALA A 24 12.46 5.52 15.81
C ALA A 24 12.43 4.72 17.12
N ILE A 25 11.58 3.68 17.21
CA ILE A 25 11.45 2.84 18.41
C ILE A 25 12.50 1.73 18.45
N GLY A 26 12.90 1.19 17.30
CA GLY A 26 13.77 0.00 17.22
C GLY A 26 15.24 0.24 17.57
N GLY A 27 15.73 1.48 17.55
CA GLY A 27 17.14 1.80 17.80
C GLY A 27 18.11 1.25 16.74
N ASP A 28 19.41 1.53 16.89
CA ASP A 28 20.50 1.23 15.92
C ASP A 28 20.80 -0.26 15.71
N SER A 29 19.96 -1.18 16.19
CA SER A 29 20.12 -2.61 15.90
C SER A 29 19.82 -2.87 14.42
N GLY A 30 20.83 -3.36 13.69
CA GLY A 30 20.75 -3.65 12.25
C GLY A 30 19.52 -4.49 11.87
N ALA A 31 18.98 -4.18 10.68
CA ALA A 31 17.78 -4.77 10.07
C ALA A 31 16.54 -4.75 10.98
N ASN A 32 15.79 -3.64 10.92
CA ASN A 32 14.57 -3.44 11.69
C ASN A 32 13.38 -4.21 11.07
N ILE A 33 13.29 -5.52 11.34
CA ILE A 33 12.21 -6.43 10.88
C ILE A 33 10.82 -5.86 11.21
N GLY A 34 10.70 -5.18 12.36
CA GLY A 34 9.46 -4.54 12.80
C GLY A 34 8.95 -3.47 11.83
N ALA A 35 9.85 -2.68 11.22
CA ALA A 35 9.47 -1.67 10.23
C ALA A 35 8.89 -2.32 8.97
N GLY A 36 9.47 -3.42 8.51
CA GLY A 36 8.96 -4.20 7.37
C GLY A 36 7.57 -4.79 7.66
N LEU A 37 7.37 -5.38 8.85
CA LEU A 37 6.08 -5.94 9.27
C LEU A 37 5.00 -4.88 9.44
N ALA A 38 5.35 -3.69 9.92
CA ALA A 38 4.40 -2.59 10.08
C ALA A 38 3.94 -2.04 8.71
N VAL A 39 4.87 -1.84 7.77
CA VAL A 39 4.53 -1.50 6.39
C VAL A 39 3.67 -2.59 5.77
N PHE A 40 4.02 -3.86 5.97
CA PHE A 40 3.23 -4.99 5.49
C PHE A 40 1.79 -4.94 5.99
N ALA A 41 1.60 -4.74 7.30
CA ALA A 41 0.27 -4.69 7.91
C ALA A 41 -0.56 -3.53 7.34
N VAL A 42 0.05 -2.34 7.17
CA VAL A 42 -0.65 -1.19 6.59
C VAL A 42 -1.04 -1.44 5.14
N LEU A 43 -0.12 -1.97 4.32
CA LEU A 43 -0.42 -2.23 2.91
C LEU A 43 -1.49 -3.31 2.76
N ALA A 44 -1.36 -4.44 3.47
CA ALA A 44 -2.31 -5.54 3.35
C ALA A 44 -3.68 -5.20 3.96
N PHE A 45 -3.73 -4.85 5.24
CA PHE A 45 -5.00 -4.62 5.94
C PHE A 45 -5.61 -3.27 5.59
N GLY A 46 -4.79 -2.24 5.39
CA GLY A 46 -5.27 -0.93 4.96
C GLY A 46 -5.87 -0.96 3.57
N ALA A 47 -5.22 -1.62 2.61
CA ALA A 47 -5.77 -1.75 1.25
C ALA A 47 -7.01 -2.65 1.25
N PHE A 48 -7.00 -3.78 1.94
CA PHE A 48 -8.19 -4.64 2.07
C PHE A 48 -9.38 -3.89 2.66
N GLY A 49 -9.20 -3.27 3.84
CA GLY A 49 -10.30 -2.62 4.56
C GLY A 49 -10.89 -1.44 3.81
N TRP A 50 -10.04 -0.64 3.16
CA TRP A 50 -10.52 0.48 2.36
C TRP A 50 -11.18 0.00 1.05
N ALA A 51 -10.63 -1.02 0.38
CA ALA A 51 -11.25 -1.59 -0.81
C ALA A 51 -12.60 -2.26 -0.51
N MET A 52 -12.72 -2.92 0.64
CA MET A 52 -13.99 -3.46 1.12
C MET A 52 -15.00 -2.36 1.38
N ARG A 53 -14.59 -1.27 2.06
CA ARG A 53 -15.44 -0.09 2.25
C ARG A 53 -15.89 0.50 0.91
N ASP A 54 -15.03 0.52 -0.09
CA ASP A 54 -15.37 1.01 -1.43
C ASP A 54 -16.41 0.12 -2.10
N GLY A 55 -16.21 -1.20 -2.06
CA GLY A 55 -17.17 -2.17 -2.61
C GLY A 55 -18.56 -2.01 -1.99
N LEU A 56 -18.62 -1.76 -0.67
CA LEU A 56 -19.86 -1.54 0.06
C LEU A 56 -20.54 -0.21 -0.27
N ARG A 57 -19.76 0.87 -0.43
CA ARG A 57 -20.30 2.25 -0.45
C ARG A 57 -20.37 2.90 -1.82
N GLU A 58 -19.48 2.57 -2.75
CA GLU A 58 -19.42 3.23 -4.06
C GLU A 58 -20.29 2.52 -5.07
N GLN A 59 -21.24 3.23 -5.72
CA GLN A 59 -22.13 2.68 -6.76
C GLN A 59 -21.41 2.34 -8.09
N LEU A 60 -20.13 2.00 -8.04
CA LEU A 60 -19.36 1.56 -9.20
C LEU A 60 -19.55 0.06 -9.45
N GLY A 61 -19.36 -0.34 -10.71
CA GLY A 61 -19.21 -1.74 -11.09
C GLY A 61 -17.90 -2.31 -10.56
N LEU A 62 -17.83 -3.63 -10.38
CA LEU A 62 -16.63 -4.30 -9.87
C LEU A 62 -15.40 -4.00 -10.75
N GLY A 63 -15.56 -3.96 -12.08
CA GLY A 63 -14.47 -3.66 -13.00
C GLY A 63 -13.82 -2.29 -12.77
N ASP A 64 -14.61 -1.24 -12.58
CA ASP A 64 -14.10 0.12 -12.31
C ASP A 64 -13.39 0.20 -10.96
N LEU A 65 -13.89 -0.55 -9.98
CA LEU A 65 -13.33 -0.61 -8.64
C LEU A 65 -11.99 -1.35 -8.65
N LEU A 66 -11.89 -2.46 -9.37
CA LEU A 66 -10.64 -3.20 -9.57
C LEU A 66 -9.61 -2.37 -10.35
N LEU A 67 -10.01 -1.69 -11.42
CA LEU A 67 -9.12 -0.82 -12.19
C LEU A 67 -8.54 0.31 -11.32
N ARG A 68 -9.38 0.91 -10.47
CA ARG A 68 -8.92 1.93 -9.51
C ARG A 68 -7.89 1.36 -8.54
N TRP A 69 -8.16 0.19 -7.96
CA TRP A 69 -7.25 -0.43 -6.99
C TRP A 69 -5.96 -0.95 -7.64
N LEU A 70 -6.00 -1.34 -8.92
CA LEU A 70 -4.80 -1.60 -9.71
C LEU A 70 -3.92 -0.35 -9.85
N ILE A 71 -4.51 0.81 -10.13
CA ILE A 71 -3.76 2.07 -10.17
C ILE A 71 -3.13 2.38 -8.81
N VAL A 72 -3.90 2.21 -7.71
CA VAL A 72 -3.38 2.41 -6.34
C VAL A 72 -2.20 1.46 -6.06
N ALA A 73 -2.35 0.18 -6.40
CA ALA A 73 -1.32 -0.85 -6.21
C ALA A 73 -0.06 -0.61 -7.04
N ALA A 74 -0.17 0.06 -8.21
CA ALA A 74 0.98 0.44 -9.00
C ALA A 74 1.69 1.68 -8.44
N VAL A 75 0.95 2.68 -7.96
CA VAL A 75 1.50 3.98 -7.55
C VAL A 75 2.06 3.97 -6.13
N VAL A 76 1.37 3.33 -5.18
CA VAL A 76 1.79 3.31 -3.76
C VAL A 76 3.22 2.80 -3.57
N PRO A 77 3.65 1.67 -4.19
CA PRO A 77 5.02 1.18 -4.09
C PRO A 77 6.06 2.15 -4.66
N VAL A 78 5.75 2.83 -5.77
CA VAL A 78 6.65 3.82 -6.38
C VAL A 78 6.91 4.96 -5.40
N LEU A 79 5.84 5.55 -4.84
CA LEU A 79 5.97 6.65 -3.90
C LEU A 79 6.68 6.25 -2.62
N LEU A 80 6.36 5.07 -2.09
CA LEU A 80 6.98 4.56 -0.86
C LEU A 80 8.48 4.31 -1.05
N THR A 81 8.86 3.70 -2.17
CA THR A 81 10.27 3.45 -2.51
C THR A 81 11.01 4.78 -2.73
N LEU A 82 10.41 5.71 -3.48
CA LEU A 82 11.00 7.02 -3.74
C LEU A 82 11.26 7.81 -2.45
N VAL A 83 10.27 7.90 -1.57
CA VAL A 83 10.40 8.65 -0.31
C VAL A 83 11.44 8.00 0.59
N ILE A 84 11.42 6.67 0.76
CA ILE A 84 12.41 5.98 1.59
C ILE A 84 13.82 6.23 1.04
N SER A 85 14.05 5.99 -0.25
CA SER A 85 15.37 6.20 -0.87
C SER A 85 15.89 7.63 -0.73
N LEU A 86 15.01 8.64 -0.90
CA LEU A 86 15.37 10.05 -0.73
C LEU A 86 15.72 10.39 0.73
N THR A 87 15.09 9.73 1.70
CA THR A 87 15.29 10.00 3.14
C THR A 87 16.46 9.25 3.74
N THR A 88 16.77 8.05 3.26
CA THR A 88 17.84 7.20 3.80
C THR A 88 19.16 7.33 3.02
N GLY A 89 19.17 8.04 1.89
CA GLY A 89 20.35 8.21 1.05
C GLY A 89 20.85 6.88 0.44
N SER A 90 19.97 5.88 0.31
CA SER A 90 20.37 4.57 -0.19
C SER A 90 20.57 4.60 -1.70
N ASP A 91 21.81 4.41 -2.16
CA ASP A 91 22.19 4.28 -3.58
C ASP A 91 21.73 2.96 -4.24
N SER A 92 20.91 2.16 -3.56
CA SER A 92 20.43 0.85 -4.02
C SER A 92 19.35 0.93 -5.11
N ILE A 93 19.54 1.83 -6.09
CA ILE A 93 18.74 1.92 -7.32
C ILE A 93 19.22 0.83 -8.30
N GLY A 94 18.97 -0.43 -7.94
CA GLY A 94 19.31 -1.61 -8.74
C GLY A 94 18.12 -2.58 -8.89
N THR A 95 18.38 -3.81 -9.36
CA THR A 95 17.40 -4.90 -9.50
C THR A 95 16.59 -5.20 -8.24
N ALA A 96 17.11 -4.86 -7.06
CA ALA A 96 16.40 -4.94 -5.77
C ALA A 96 15.17 -4.03 -5.69
N ILE A 97 15.14 -2.88 -6.38
CA ILE A 97 13.95 -2.00 -6.42
C ILE A 97 12.83 -2.66 -7.19
N VAL A 98 13.14 -3.33 -8.30
CA VAL A 98 12.14 -3.95 -9.16
C VAL A 98 11.42 -5.07 -8.40
N SER A 99 12.16 -5.96 -7.75
CA SER A 99 11.57 -7.03 -6.93
C SER A 99 10.79 -6.49 -5.73
N THR A 100 11.31 -5.46 -5.06
CA THR A 100 10.63 -4.81 -3.92
C THR A 100 9.34 -4.11 -4.36
N TRP A 101 9.35 -3.46 -5.52
CA TRP A 101 8.19 -2.82 -6.11
C TRP A 101 7.09 -3.84 -6.41
N PHE A 102 7.42 -4.93 -7.11
CA PHE A 102 6.46 -6.01 -7.39
C PHE A 102 5.90 -6.63 -6.11
N PHE A 103 6.75 -6.81 -5.08
CA PHE A 103 6.32 -7.31 -3.79
C PHE A 103 5.28 -6.38 -3.14
N PHE A 104 5.56 -5.08 -3.03
CA PHE A 104 4.61 -4.12 -2.47
C PHE A 104 3.35 -3.94 -3.33
N ALA A 105 3.48 -4.02 -4.66
CA ALA A 105 2.35 -3.96 -5.57
C ALA A 105 1.42 -5.16 -5.38
N ALA A 106 1.96 -6.37 -5.29
CA ALA A 106 1.19 -7.58 -4.99
C ALA A 106 0.55 -7.50 -3.60
N LEU A 107 1.31 -7.02 -2.61
CA LEU A 107 0.87 -6.88 -1.23
C LEU A 107 -0.26 -5.86 -1.04
N THR A 108 -0.29 -4.81 -1.87
CA THR A 108 -1.37 -3.82 -1.85
C THR A 108 -2.53 -4.28 -2.73
N GLY A 109 -2.23 -4.81 -3.92
CA GLY A 109 -3.18 -5.15 -4.96
C GLY A 109 -4.02 -6.38 -4.63
N LEU A 110 -3.42 -7.49 -4.21
CA LEU A 110 -4.18 -8.72 -3.93
C LEU A 110 -5.21 -8.51 -2.80
N PRO A 111 -4.84 -7.94 -1.63
CA PRO A 111 -5.81 -7.69 -0.58
C PRO A 111 -6.87 -6.65 -1.00
N ALA A 112 -6.50 -5.65 -1.79
CA ALA A 112 -7.47 -4.70 -2.34
C ALA A 112 -8.50 -5.37 -3.27
N VAL A 113 -8.05 -6.23 -4.19
CA VAL A 113 -8.93 -6.98 -5.11
C VAL A 113 -9.91 -7.86 -4.31
N ILE A 114 -9.40 -8.56 -3.30
CA ILE A 114 -10.24 -9.40 -2.43
C ILE A 114 -11.23 -8.53 -1.65
N GLY A 115 -10.76 -7.46 -1.00
CA GLY A 115 -11.61 -6.54 -0.24
C GLY A 115 -12.71 -5.92 -1.10
N ALA A 116 -12.35 -5.39 -2.26
CA ALA A 116 -13.26 -4.85 -3.27
C ALA A 116 -14.36 -5.85 -3.65
N SER A 117 -13.96 -7.09 -3.96
CA SER A 117 -14.88 -8.15 -4.36
C SER A 117 -15.83 -8.55 -3.23
N VAL A 118 -15.31 -8.73 -2.01
CA VAL A 118 -16.12 -9.02 -0.82
C VAL A 118 -17.10 -7.89 -0.53
N GLY A 119 -16.63 -6.64 -0.55
CA GLY A 119 -17.48 -5.48 -0.29
C GLY A 119 -18.58 -5.31 -1.34
N ASN A 120 -18.28 -5.57 -2.62
CA ASN A 120 -19.26 -5.51 -3.69
C ASN A 120 -20.30 -6.63 -3.56
N ALA A 121 -19.87 -7.85 -3.23
CA ALA A 121 -20.74 -9.01 -3.04
C ALA A 121 -21.70 -8.82 -1.85
N MET A 122 -21.26 -8.17 -0.76
CA MET A 122 -22.09 -7.89 0.41
C MET A 122 -23.15 -6.80 0.17
N ARG A 123 -23.04 -6.04 -0.92
CA ARG A 123 -24.00 -4.99 -1.28
C ARG A 123 -25.17 -5.53 -2.13
N GLY A 124 -24.92 -6.60 -2.89
CA GLY A 124 -25.94 -7.30 -3.69
C GLY A 124 -26.81 -8.20 -2.83
#